data_AF-A0A6B3FK24-F1
#
_entry.id   AF-A0A6B3FK24-F1
#
_cell.length_a   1.000
_cell.length_b   1.000
_cell.length_c   1.000
_cell.angle_alpha   90.00
_cell.angle_beta   90.00
_cell.angle_gamma   90.00
#
_symmetry.space_group_name_H-M   'P 1'
#
loop_
_entity.id
_entity.type
_entity.pdbx_description
1 polymer ?
#
loop_
_entity_poly.entity_id
_entity_poly.type
_entity_poly.pdbx_seq_one_letter_code
_entity_poly.pdbx_strand_id
1 'polypeptide(L)' 'YQEEKWIGHGESTASQTAWALLALLAAGRRDTASVTRGVTWLTEAQQADGSWDEPYFTGTGFPWDFSINYHL' A
#
# COMPACT_ATOMS: atom_id res chain seq x y z
N TYR A 1 -1.82 -8.06 14.52
CA TYR A 1 -2.51 -9.20 13.88
C TYR A 1 -2.63 -10.35 14.88
N GLN A 2 -3.63 -11.23 14.77
CA GLN A 2 -3.73 -12.41 15.65
C GLN A 2 -2.63 -13.44 15.33
N GLU A 3 -2.24 -13.53 14.05
CA GLU A 3 -1.08 -14.32 13.60
C GLU A 3 -0.02 -13.38 13.01
N GLU A 4 1.25 -13.57 13.39
CA GLU A 4 2.37 -12.71 12.93
C GLU A 4 2.59 -12.75 11.43
N LYS A 5 2.27 -13.87 10.77
CA LYS A 5 2.43 -14.06 9.32
C LYS A 5 1.69 -13.02 8.46
N TRP A 6 0.69 -12.34 9.03
CA TRP A 6 -0.12 -11.33 8.34
C TRP A 6 0.38 -9.89 8.56
N ILE A 7 1.37 -9.67 9.43
CA ILE A 7 1.92 -8.33 9.68
C ILE A 7 2.66 -7.86 8.42
N GLY A 8 2.12 -6.84 7.75
CA GLY A 8 2.71 -6.30 6.52
C GLY A 8 2.69 -7.28 5.34
N HIS A 9 1.78 -8.26 5.36
CA HIS A 9 1.67 -9.27 4.32
C HIS A 9 0.23 -9.37 3.80
N GLY A 10 0.08 -9.37 2.47
CA GLY A 10 -1.19 -9.40 1.75
C GLY A 10 -0.96 -9.08 0.27
N GLU A 11 -2.04 -9.06 -0.49
CA GLU A 11 -2.02 -8.55 -1.87
C GLU A 11 -1.60 -7.07 -1.87
N SER A 12 -0.84 -6.66 -2.89
CA SER A 12 -0.37 -5.28 -2.99
C SER A 12 -1.52 -4.32 -3.29
N THR A 13 -1.59 -3.22 -2.56
CA THR A 13 -2.56 -2.13 -2.79
C THR A 13 -1.83 -0.83 -3.11
N ALA A 14 -2.50 0.08 -3.80
CA ALA A 14 -1.93 1.37 -4.17
C ALA A 14 -1.58 2.21 -2.93
N SER A 15 -2.50 2.30 -1.97
CA SER A 15 -2.30 3.09 -0.76
C SER A 15 -1.18 2.55 0.13
N GLN A 16 -1.11 1.24 0.39
CA GLN A 16 -0.07 0.67 1.24
C GLN A 16 1.30 0.67 0.56
N THR A 17 1.36 0.47 -0.76
CA THR A 17 2.61 0.64 -1.52
C THR A 17 3.10 2.09 -1.44
N ALA A 18 2.20 3.06 -1.59
CA ALA A 18 2.52 4.47 -1.43
C ALA A 18 3.02 4.80 -0.02
N TRP A 19 2.39 4.28 1.04
CA TRP A 19 2.88 4.47 2.42
C TRP A 19 4.29 3.90 2.64
N ALA A 20 4.56 2.71 2.11
CA ALA A 20 5.89 2.10 2.18
C ALA A 20 6.95 2.95 1.45
N LEU A 21 6.61 3.49 0.26
CA LEU A 21 7.48 4.39 -0.48
C LEU A 21 7.73 5.69 0.29
N LEU A 22 6.70 6.31 0.87
CA LEU A 22 6.85 7.51 1.70
C LEU A 22 7.79 7.26 2.88
N ALA A 23 7.67 6.11 3.57
CA ALA A 23 8.57 5.74 4.66
C ALA A 23 10.02 5.57 4.18
N LEU A 24 10.24 4.87 3.05
CA LEU A 24 11.58 4.68 2.48
C LEU A 24 12.22 6.00 2.06
N LEU A 25 11.45 6.90 1.43
CA LEU A 25 11.92 8.23 1.04
C LEU A 25 12.26 9.09 2.25
N ALA A 26 11.41 9.10 3.28
CA ALA A 26 11.66 9.80 4.54
C ALA A 26 12.94 9.29 5.25
N ALA A 27 13.25 8.00 5.10
CA ALA A 27 14.48 7.40 5.61
C ALA A 27 15.71 7.62 4.71
N GLY A 28 15.62 8.43 3.64
CA GLY A 28 16.72 8.70 2.71
C GLY A 28 17.08 7.51 1.80
N ARG A 29 16.19 6.53 1.63
CA ARG A 29 16.44 5.29 0.87
C ARG A 29 16.01 5.37 -0.59
N ARG A 30 16.07 6.56 -1.19
CA ARG A 30 15.54 6.85 -2.52
C ARG A 30 16.09 5.94 -3.63
N ASP A 31 17.40 5.67 -3.60
CA ASP A 31 18.09 4.96 -4.69
C ASP A 31 18.17 3.44 -4.44
N THR A 32 17.14 2.86 -3.84
CA THR A 32 17.08 1.42 -3.57
C THR A 32 16.21 0.69 -4.58
N ALA A 33 16.55 -0.58 -4.87
CA ALA A 33 15.75 -1.43 -5.74
C ALA A 33 14.29 -1.55 -5.27
N SER A 34 14.04 -1.49 -3.96
CA SER A 34 12.68 -1.50 -3.39
C SER A 34 11.87 -0.27 -3.82
N VAL A 35 12.47 0.93 -3.79
CA VAL A 35 11.80 2.15 -4.25
C VAL A 35 11.50 2.07 -5.74
N THR A 36 12.49 1.68 -6.55
CA THR A 36 12.29 1.51 -8.00
C THR A 36 11.15 0.54 -8.30
N ARG A 37 11.14 -0.63 -7.66
CA ARG A 37 10.09 -1.64 -7.85
C ARG A 37 8.71 -1.16 -7.40
N GLY A 38 8.63 -0.44 -6.27
CA GLY A 38 7.36 0.12 -5.79
C GLY A 38 6.79 1.17 -6.73
N VAL A 39 7.63 2.07 -7.26
CA VAL A 39 7.22 3.06 -8.26
C VAL A 39 6.78 2.38 -9.55
N THR A 40 7.54 1.40 -10.05
CA THR A 40 7.16 0.63 -11.24
C THR A 40 5.81 -0.06 -11.05
N TRP A 41 5.60 -0.73 -9.92
CA TRP A 41 4.32 -1.38 -9.63
C TRP A 41 3.14 -0.39 -9.63
N LEU A 42 3.31 0.80 -9.03
CA LEU A 42 2.27 1.83 -9.05
C LEU A 42 1.98 2.32 -10.47
N THR A 43 3.00 2.52 -11.30
CA THR A 43 2.81 2.93 -12.70
C THR A 43 2.12 1.85 -13.52
N GLU A 44 2.45 0.57 -13.29
CA GLU A 44 1.83 -0.56 -14.00
C GLU A 44 0.39 -0.84 -13.54
N ALA A 45 0.08 -0.59 -12.27
CA ALA A 45 -1.25 -0.80 -11.69
C ALA A 45 -2.21 0.38 -11.92
N GLN A 46 -1.74 1.49 -12.49
CA GLN A 46 -2.58 2.65 -12.76
C GLN A 46 -3.57 2.37 -13.90
N GLN A 47 -4.84 2.73 -13.69
CA GLN A 47 -5.89 2.61 -14.70
C GLN A 47 -5.77 3.70 -15.77
N ALA A 48 -6.44 3.49 -16.90
CA ALA A 48 -6.38 4.40 -18.04
C ALA A 48 -6.89 5.82 -17.74
N ASP A 49 -7.76 5.98 -16.74
CA ASP A 49 -8.27 7.28 -16.27
C ASP A 49 -7.36 7.94 -15.22
N GLY A 50 -6.26 7.29 -14.85
CA GLY A 50 -5.29 7.76 -13.87
C GLY A 50 -5.58 7.33 -12.43
N SER A 51 -6.69 6.63 -12.17
CA SER A 51 -7.02 6.08 -10.86
C SER A 51 -6.28 4.78 -10.55
N TRP A 52 -6.45 4.26 -9.33
CA TRP A 52 -6.04 2.91 -8.95
C TRP A 52 -7.23 2.17 -8.36
N ASP A 53 -7.41 0.91 -8.78
CA ASP A 53 -8.35 0.03 -8.10
C ASP A 53 -7.78 -0.39 -6.74
N GLU A 54 -8.62 -0.30 -5.71
CA GLU A 54 -8.28 -0.77 -4.37
C GLU A 54 -9.44 -1.61 -3.80
N PRO A 55 -9.51 -2.91 -4.16
CA PRO A 55 -10.60 -3.78 -3.72
C PRO A 55 -10.48 -4.22 -2.25
N TYR A 56 -9.34 -3.95 -1.60
CA TYR A 56 -9.06 -4.34 -0.23
C TYR A 56 -9.14 -3.15 0.73
N PHE A 57 -9.65 -3.39 1.93
CA PHE A 57 -9.75 -2.39 2.97
C PHE A 57 -8.37 -2.09 3.55
N THR A 58 -7.99 -0.82 3.57
CA THR A 58 -6.69 -0.35 4.08
C THR A 58 -6.82 0.52 5.34
N GLY A 59 -8.06 0.90 5.71
CA GLY A 59 -8.38 1.60 6.94
C GLY A 59 -8.84 0.68 8.07
N THR A 60 -8.51 1.01 9.31
CA THR A 60 -9.01 0.34 10.52
C THR A 60 -9.89 1.29 11.31
N GLY A 61 -11.10 0.87 11.67
CA GLY A 61 -11.92 1.59 12.65
C GLY A 61 -11.83 0.95 14.03
N PHE A 62 -12.27 -0.29 14.16
CA PHE A 62 -12.07 -1.12 15.37
C PHE A 62 -11.27 -2.37 14.98
N PRO A 63 -10.07 -2.58 15.52
CA PRO A 63 -9.28 -3.76 15.19
C PRO A 63 -10.09 -5.04 15.36
N TRP A 64 -10.15 -5.88 14.31
CA TRP A 64 -10.89 -7.15 14.22
C TRP A 64 -12.40 -7.06 14.02
N ASP A 65 -13.04 -5.98 14.45
CA ASP A 65 -14.50 -5.84 14.39
C ASP A 65 -14.98 -4.98 13.22
N PHE A 66 -14.16 -4.01 12.76
CA PHE A 66 -14.58 -3.06 11.74
C PHE A 66 -13.41 -2.45 10.94
N SER A 67 -13.45 -2.67 9.62
CA SER A 67 -12.51 -2.10 8.65
C SER A 67 -13.16 -1.00 7.82
N ILE A 68 -12.38 -0.01 7.40
CA ILE A 68 -12.83 1.16 6.64
C ILE A 68 -12.21 1.11 5.23
N ASN A 69 -13.04 1.32 4.22
CA ASN A 69 -12.59 1.62 2.87
C ASN A 69 -12.65 3.14 2.66
N TYR A 70 -11.49 3.77 2.47
CA TYR A 70 -11.42 5.20 2.19
C TYR A 70 -11.49 5.42 0.69
N HIS A 71 -12.60 5.97 0.22
CA HIS A 71 -12.74 6.44 -1.16
C HIS A 71 -12.34 7.91 -1.24
N LEU A 72 -11.41 8.25 -2.15
CA LEU A 72 -10.97 9.62 -2.46
C LEU A 72 -11.26 9.95 -3.91
#